data_AF-A0A919P7A7-F1
#
_entry.id   AF-A0A919P7A7-F1
#
_cell.length_a   1.000
_cell.length_b   1.000
_cell.length_c   1.000
_cell.angle_alpha   90.00
_cell.angle_beta   90.00
_cell.angle_gamma   90.00
#
_symmetry.space_group_name_H-M   'P 1'
#
loop_
_entity.id
_entity.type
_entity.pdbx_description
1 polymer ?
#
loop_
_entity_poly.entity_id
_entity_poly.type
_entity_poly.pdbx_seq_one_letter_code
_entity_poly.pdbx_strand_id
1 'polypeptide(L)'
;MVAKIAGAAVTILAAMVARQVVNQAWKAFAGRPAPQPDNADDDSSLGELVAAAAAMGAVVGVSRVLATRGTTRYVAKIERKRRTDPL
;
A
#
# COMPACT_ATOMS: atom_id res chain seq x y z
N MET A 1 -14.50 -21.82 3.26
CA MET A 1 -13.38 -21.95 4.22
C MET A 1 -12.02 -21.65 3.57
N VAL A 2 -11.66 -22.27 2.44
CA VAL A 2 -10.36 -22.06 1.75
C VAL A 2 -10.03 -20.59 1.46
N ALA A 3 -11.00 -19.81 0.95
CA ALA A 3 -10.79 -18.38 0.70
C ALA A 3 -10.49 -17.55 1.96
N LYS A 4 -11.03 -17.93 3.12
CA LYS A 4 -10.74 -17.26 4.40
C LYS A 4 -9.30 -17.54 4.86
N ILE A 5 -8.83 -18.77 4.66
CA ILE A 5 -7.46 -19.18 5.01
C ILE A 5 -6.45 -18.52 4.07
N ALA A 6 -6.73 -18.52 2.76
CA ALA A 6 -5.91 -17.84 1.77
C ALA A 6 -5.85 -16.32 2.06
N GLY A 7 -6.99 -15.71 2.38
CA GLY A 7 -7.06 -14.31 2.78
C GLY A 7 -6.18 -14.03 4.00
N ALA A 8 -6.33 -14.81 5.07
CA ALA A 8 -5.52 -14.65 6.28
C ALA A 8 -4.01 -14.79 6.02
N ALA A 9 -3.59 -15.77 5.21
CA ALA A 9 -2.19 -15.96 4.84
C ALA A 9 -1.62 -14.75 4.08
N VAL A 10 -2.40 -14.20 3.15
CA VAL A 10 -2.01 -12.99 2.40
C VAL A 10 -1.88 -11.79 3.35
N THR A 11 -2.79 -11.62 4.31
CA THR A 11 -2.72 -10.52 5.28
C THR A 11 -1.46 -10.59 6.13
N ILE A 12 -1.06 -11.78 6.59
CA ILE A 12 0.16 -11.96 7.39
C ILE A 12 1.39 -11.58 6.57
N LEU A 13 1.48 -12.07 5.33
CA LEU A 13 2.59 -11.73 4.43
C LEU A 13 2.63 -10.23 4.13
N ALA A 14 1.47 -9.62 3.88
CA ALA A 14 1.37 -8.18 3.65
C ALA A 14 1.81 -7.39 4.89
N ALA A 15 1.45 -7.82 6.10
CA ALA A 15 1.87 -7.19 7.34
C ALA A 15 3.40 -7.23 7.54
N MET A 16 4.04 -8.37 7.22
CA MET A 16 5.50 -8.49 7.27
C MET A 16 6.19 -7.53 6.30
N VAL A 17 5.72 -7.48 5.06
CA VAL A 17 6.25 -6.56 4.04
C VAL A 17 6.03 -5.11 4.44
N ALA A 18 4.82 -4.76 4.90
CA ALA A 18 4.49 -3.43 5.36
C ALA A 18 5.42 -2.97 6.49
N ARG A 19 5.66 -3.84 7.49
CA ARG A 19 6.55 -3.52 8.61
C ARG A 19 7.99 -3.23 8.15
N GLN A 20 8.48 -3.98 7.17
CA GLN A 20 9.81 -3.75 6.60
C GLN A 20 9.89 -2.47 5.78
N VAL A 21 8.87 -2.19 4.97
CA VAL A 21 8.75 -0.94 4.19
C VAL A 21 8.70 0.27 5.11
N VAL A 22 7.87 0.24 6.15
CA VAL A 22 7.75 1.32 7.13
C VAL A 22 9.08 1.55 7.85
N ASN A 23 9.75 0.49 8.31
CA ASN A 23 11.06 0.61 8.96
C ASN A 23 12.12 1.23 8.03
N GLN A 24 12.15 0.84 6.76
CA GLN A 24 13.10 1.38 5.79
C GLN A 24 12.77 2.82 5.42
N ALA A 25 11.50 3.15 5.27
CA ALA A 25 11.04 4.52 5.06
C ALA A 25 11.46 5.43 6.23
N TRP A 26 11.22 5.00 7.48
CA TRP A 26 11.61 5.80 8.65
C TRP A 26 13.12 5.95 8.81
N LYS A 27 13.89 4.88 8.55
CA LYS A 27 15.35 4.99 8.52
C LYS A 27 15.84 6.00 7.47
N ALA A 28 15.22 6.02 6.30
CA ALA A 28 15.59 6.93 5.22
C ALA A 28 15.20 8.39 5.51
N PHE A 29 14.03 8.64 6.11
CA PHE A 29 13.53 10.00 6.35
C PHE A 29 13.96 10.58 7.70
N ALA A 30 13.92 9.80 8.79
CA ALA A 30 14.15 10.29 10.14
C ALA A 30 15.56 9.99 10.68
N GLY A 31 16.35 9.15 9.99
CA GLY A 31 17.68 8.73 10.44
C GLY A 31 17.68 7.88 11.72
N ARG A 32 16.49 7.50 12.21
CA ARG A 32 16.26 6.77 13.48
C ARG A 32 15.14 5.74 13.27
N PRO A 33 15.12 4.62 14.02
CA PRO A 33 14.05 3.63 13.91
C PRO A 33 12.68 4.25 14.23
N ALA A 34 11.62 3.72 13.58
CA ALA A 34 10.26 4.22 13.71
C ALA A 34 9.81 4.25 15.18
N PRO A 35 9.19 5.36 15.65
CA PRO A 35 8.59 5.44 16.97
C PRO A 35 7.65 4.26 17.18
N GLN A 36 7.81 3.57 18.31
CA GLN A 36 6.86 2.53 18.69
C GLN A 36 5.56 3.19 19.15
N PRO A 37 4.39 2.63 18.77
CA PRO A 37 3.09 3.20 19.08
C PRO A 37 2.77 3.28 20.58
N ASP A 38 3.57 2.65 21.44
CA ASP A 38 3.43 2.73 22.91
C ASP A 38 3.96 4.03 23.52
N ASN A 39 4.63 4.89 22.74
CA ASN A 39 5.04 6.22 23.18
C ASN A 39 4.21 7.28 22.45
N ALA A 40 2.89 7.22 22.64
CA ALA A 40 2.00 8.34 22.34
C ALA A 40 2.09 9.37 23.47
N ASP A 41 3.29 9.86 23.74
CA ASP A 41 3.47 11.01 24.63
C ASP A 41 3.10 12.27 23.83
N ASP A 42 1.84 12.69 24.02
CA ASP A 42 1.21 14.03 24.05
C ASP A 42 1.72 15.21 23.19
N ASP A 43 2.73 15.02 22.34
CA ASP A 43 3.46 16.08 21.65
C ASP A 43 3.91 15.61 20.24
N SER A 44 2.98 14.99 19.50
CA SER A 44 3.20 14.68 18.07
C SER A 44 3.41 15.98 17.30
N SER A 45 4.69 16.35 17.12
CA SER A 45 5.13 17.56 16.42
C SER A 45 4.39 17.73 15.10
N LEU A 46 3.96 18.94 14.76
CA LEU A 46 3.32 19.25 13.46
C LEU A 46 4.12 18.71 12.26
N GLY A 47 5.45 18.61 12.38
CA GLY A 47 6.31 17.99 11.37
C GLY A 47 6.04 16.50 11.16
N GLU A 48 5.73 15.76 12.21
CA GLU A 48 5.38 14.32 12.15
C GLU A 48 4.01 14.11 11.52
N LEU A 49 3.03 14.97 11.84
CA LEU A 49 1.72 14.95 11.21
C LEU A 49 1.81 15.23 9.70
N VAL A 50 2.61 16.21 9.30
CA VAL A 50 2.83 16.55 7.88
C VAL A 50 3.58 15.42 7.16
N ALA A 51 4.58 14.81 7.79
CA ALA A 51 5.28 13.66 7.21
C ALA A 51 4.36 12.45 7.01
N ALA A 52 3.50 12.15 8.00
CA ALA A 52 2.49 11.10 7.89
C ALA A 52 1.46 11.40 6.78
N ALA A 53 0.99 12.65 6.69
CA ALA A 53 0.06 13.08 5.64
C ALA A 53 0.69 12.98 4.24
N ALA A 54 1.97 13.36 4.09
CA ALA A 54 2.70 13.22 2.84
C ALA A 54 2.88 11.75 2.44
N ALA A 55 3.20 10.88 3.41
CA ALA A 55 3.32 9.44 3.19
C ALA A 55 1.97 8.84 2.75
N MET A 56 0.87 9.18 3.43
CA MET A 56 -0.48 8.76 3.04
C MET A 56 -0.85 9.27 1.64
N GLY A 57 -0.56 10.54 1.34
CA GLY A 57 -0.77 11.13 0.01
C GLY A 57 0.00 10.41 -1.09
N ALA A 58 1.25 10.05 -0.83
CA ALA A 58 2.07 9.27 -1.76
C ALA A 58 1.51 7.86 -2.00
N VAL A 59 1.11 7.16 -0.93
CA VAL A 59 0.50 5.82 -1.04
C VAL A 59 -0.79 5.87 -1.85
N VAL A 60 -1.67 6.83 -1.59
CA VAL A 60 -2.92 7.02 -2.34
C VAL A 60 -2.62 7.35 -3.80
N GLY A 61 -1.65 8.23 -4.06
CA GLY A 61 -1.22 8.58 -5.42
C GLY A 61 -0.74 7.37 -6.21
N VAL A 62 0.17 6.58 -5.62
CA VAL A 62 0.68 5.34 -6.25
C VAL A 62 -0.44 4.33 -6.46
N SER A 63 -1.33 4.16 -5.48
CA SER A 63 -2.47 3.25 -5.57
C SER A 63 -3.39 3.62 -6.73
N ARG A 64 -3.69 4.91 -6.92
CA ARG A 64 -4.50 5.40 -8.03
C ARG A 64 -3.83 5.12 -9.37
N VAL A 65 -2.52 5.35 -9.50
CA VAL A 65 -1.78 5.06 -10.74
C VAL A 65 -1.80 3.57 -11.05
N LEU A 66 -1.58 2.71 -10.05
CA LEU A 66 -1.64 1.27 -10.22
C LEU A 66 -3.04 0.78 -10.59
N ALA A 67 -4.07 1.28 -9.92
CA ALA A 67 -5.47 0.96 -10.23
C ALA A 67 -5.80 1.35 -11.68
N THR A 68 -5.47 2.58 -12.08
CA THR A 68 -5.74 3.05 -13.44
C THR A 68 -4.99 2.20 -14.48
N ARG A 69 -3.69 1.92 -14.26
CA ARG A 69 -2.88 1.08 -15.16
C ARG A 69 -3.36 -0.38 -15.21
N GLY A 70 -3.80 -0.92 -14.07
CA GLY A 70 -4.36 -2.26 -13.96
C GLY A 70 -5.66 -2.39 -14.73
N THR A 71 -6.58 -1.43 -14.55
CA THR A 71 -7.86 -1.40 -15.25
C THR A 71 -7.67 -1.29 -16.76
N THR A 72 -6.78 -0.43 -17.26
CA THR A 72 -6.51 -0.33 -18.71
C THR A 72 -6.02 -1.65 -19.31
N ARG A 73 -5.09 -2.34 -18.65
CA ARG A 73 -4.61 -3.65 -19.13
C ARG A 73 -5.68 -4.73 -19.07
N TYR A 74 -6.51 -4.73 -18.03
CA TYR A 74 -7.56 -5.71 -17.87
C TYR A 74 -8.69 -5.52 -18.87
N VAL A 75 -9.13 -4.27 -19.08
CA VAL A 75 -10.13 -3.90 -20.10
C VAL A 75 -9.63 -4.26 -21.50
N ALA A 76 -8.38 -3.90 -21.84
CA ALA A 76 -7.80 -4.27 -23.14
C ALA A 76 -7.73 -5.80 -23.37
N LYS A 77 -7.54 -6.59 -22.29
CA LYS A 77 -7.54 -8.06 -22.36
C LYS A 77 -8.95 -8.62 -22.60
N ILE A 78 -9.97 -8.04 -21.96
CA ILE A 78 -11.38 -8.41 -22.18
C ILE A 78 -11.82 -8.05 -23.61
N GLU A 79 -11.42 -6.87 -24.09
CA GLU A 79 -11.83 -6.36 -25.39
C GLU A 79 -11.18 -7.14 -26.55
N ARG A 80 -9.91 -7.57 -26.40
CA ARG A 80 -9.30 -8.53 -27.33
C ARG A 80 -10.07 -9.84 -27.40
N LYS A 81 -10.49 -10.38 -26.24
CA LYS A 81 -11.21 -11.67 -26.19
C LYS A 81 -12.58 -11.59 -26.86
N ARG A 82 -13.27 -10.46 -26.73
CA ARG A 82 -14.56 -10.20 -27.42
C ARG A 82 -14.40 -10.06 -28.95
N ARG A 83 -13.27 -9.54 -29.42
CA ARG A 83 -13.02 -9.33 -30.86
C ARG A 83 -12.65 -10.63 -31.61
N THR A 84 -12.17 -11.64 -30.88
CA THR A 84 -11.76 -12.94 -31.46
C THR A 84 -12.85 -14.00 -31.47
N ASP A 85 -13.97 -13.79 -30.78
CA ASP A 85 -15.19 -14.59 -30.91
C ASP A 85 -16.23 -13.78 -31.70
N PRO A 86 -16.24 -13.83 -33.05
CA PRO A 86 -17.39 -13.37 -33.81
C PRO A 86 -18.51 -14.40 -33.62
N LEU A 87 -19.70 -13.92 -33.28
CA LEU A 87 -20.93 -14.72 -33.32
C LEU A 87 -21.21 -15.20 -34.75
#